data_AF-A0A958V523-F1
#
_entry.id   AF-A0A958V523-F1
#
_cell.length_a   1.000
_cell.length_b   1.000
_cell.length_c   1.000
_cell.angle_alpha   90.00
_cell.angle_beta   90.00
_cell.angle_gamma   90.00
#
_symmetry.space_group_name_H-M   'P 1'
#
loop_
_entity.id
_entity.type
_entity.pdbx_description
1 polymer ?
#
loop_
_entity_poly.entity_id
_entity_poly.type
_entity_poly.pdbx_seq_one_letter_code
_entity_poly.pdbx_strand_id
1 'polypeptide(L)'
;MDDPIQTYDFIRAIIDAKSDEIVGLAVPQGDRMTLSKGKSKFVYLLSLLLIMGPWHFFRSSFLTLFHKFKKKLSKYKLCKDPTIKAYAESKGIPTLEITTPNSKKFREHLETLNLDVIINQSQNIIKKDLLQIPRIGVLYRHNALLPKNRGRLTPFWVLYNGDKETGVSIHFVEEGIDSGDIIVQEKFNVLPGDNFNTVVSK
;
A
#
# COMPACT_ATOMS: atom_id res chain seq x y z
N MET A 1 -6.31 -3.20 0.59
CA MET A 1 -6.47 -3.45 -0.84
C MET A 1 -5.42 -4.45 -1.26
N ASP A 2 -5.83 -5.47 -2.00
CA ASP A 2 -4.93 -6.47 -2.58
C ASP A 2 -4.40 -5.92 -3.92
N ASP A 3 -3.20 -5.32 -3.88
CA ASP A 3 -2.56 -4.70 -5.03
C ASP A 3 -1.30 -5.49 -5.44
N PRO A 4 -1.29 -6.10 -6.64
CA PRO A 4 -0.21 -6.98 -7.08
C PRO A 4 1.03 -6.23 -7.59
N ILE A 5 1.05 -4.90 -7.60
CA ILE A 5 2.12 -4.12 -8.24
C ILE A 5 3.09 -3.52 -7.22
N GLN A 6 2.60 -2.89 -6.14
CA GLN A 6 3.47 -2.08 -5.27
C GLN A 6 3.46 -2.50 -3.80
N THR A 7 2.35 -3.10 -3.34
CA THR A 7 2.17 -3.44 -1.92
C THR A 7 2.35 -4.92 -1.64
N TYR A 8 2.06 -5.79 -2.62
CA TYR A 8 2.18 -7.24 -2.46
C TYR A 8 3.57 -7.66 -1.99
N ASP A 9 4.62 -7.32 -2.75
CA ASP A 9 5.98 -7.78 -2.44
C ASP A 9 6.49 -7.27 -1.09
N PHE A 10 6.11 -6.05 -0.72
CA PHE A 10 6.47 -5.47 0.58
C PHE A 10 5.82 -6.23 1.74
N ILE A 11 4.50 -6.44 1.68
CA ILE A 11 3.78 -7.18 2.73
C ILE A 11 4.26 -8.63 2.77
N ARG A 12 4.52 -9.23 1.61
CA ARG A 12 5.08 -10.58 1.52
C ARG A 12 6.45 -10.68 2.19
N ALA A 13 7.34 -9.72 1.96
CA ALA A 13 8.66 -9.69 2.60
C ALA A 13 8.56 -9.61 4.13
N ILE A 14 7.60 -8.85 4.67
CA ILE A 14 7.33 -8.80 6.11
C ILE A 14 6.84 -10.17 6.61
N ILE A 15 5.87 -10.78 5.91
CA ILE A 15 5.37 -12.11 6.27
C ILE A 15 6.49 -13.15 6.29
N ASP A 16 7.36 -13.13 5.28
CA ASP A 16 8.47 -14.08 5.17
C ASP A 16 9.54 -13.86 6.24
N ALA A 17 9.77 -12.62 6.66
CA ALA A 17 10.77 -12.29 7.68
C ALA A 17 10.27 -12.51 9.12
N LYS A 18 8.96 -12.42 9.36
CA LYS A 18 8.37 -12.28 10.71
C LYS A 18 7.09 -13.11 10.91
N SER A 19 6.91 -14.22 10.20
CA SER A 19 5.67 -15.01 10.23
C SER A 19 5.17 -15.34 11.64
N ASP A 20 6.08 -15.67 12.55
CA ASP A 20 5.75 -16.14 13.90
C ASP A 20 5.33 -15.01 14.84
N GLU A 21 5.59 -13.76 14.46
CA GLU A 21 5.23 -12.55 15.21
C GLU A 21 3.91 -11.93 14.68
N ILE A 22 3.38 -12.40 13.54
CA ILE A 22 2.20 -11.82 12.90
C ILE A 22 0.93 -12.52 13.38
N VAL A 23 0.14 -11.80 14.18
CA VAL A 23 -1.14 -12.32 14.71
C VAL A 23 -2.30 -12.24 13.72
N GLY A 24 -2.17 -11.46 12.64
CA GLY A 24 -3.18 -11.42 11.58
C GLY A 24 -2.91 -10.42 10.46
N LEU A 25 -3.63 -10.60 9.35
CA LEU A 25 -3.60 -9.72 8.19
C LEU A 25 -5.02 -9.24 7.84
N ALA A 26 -5.25 -7.93 7.88
CA ALA A 26 -6.51 -7.33 7.46
C ALA A 26 -6.41 -6.70 6.06
N VAL A 27 -7.31 -7.08 5.17
CA VAL A 27 -7.38 -6.53 3.81
C VAL A 27 -8.64 -5.68 3.67
N PRO A 28 -8.53 -4.33 3.61
CA PRO A 28 -9.69 -3.50 3.37
C PRO A 28 -10.18 -3.64 1.94
N GLN A 29 -11.50 -3.71 1.78
CA GLN A 29 -12.21 -3.62 0.52
C GLN A 29 -11.89 -2.28 -0.16
N GLY A 30 -11.85 -2.30 -1.49
CA GLY A 30 -11.53 -1.14 -2.30
C GLY A 30 -10.61 -1.49 -3.45
N ASP A 31 -10.64 -0.62 -4.47
CA ASP A 31 -9.79 -0.69 -5.64
C ASP A 31 -9.02 0.63 -5.79
N ARG A 32 -7.86 0.63 -6.44
CA ARG A 32 -7.08 1.82 -6.83
C ARG A 32 -7.92 2.74 -7.70
N MET A 33 -8.92 2.16 -8.36
CA MET A 33 -9.90 2.85 -9.21
C MET A 33 -11.08 3.47 -8.44
N THR A 34 -11.13 3.34 -7.11
CA THR A 34 -12.13 4.01 -6.28
C THR A 34 -11.77 5.49 -6.17
N LEU A 35 -12.42 6.32 -7.00
CA LEU A 35 -12.21 7.76 -7.02
C LEU A 35 -13.16 8.50 -6.07
N SER A 36 -12.75 9.69 -5.62
CA SER A 36 -13.62 10.59 -4.88
C SER A 36 -14.81 11.01 -5.73
N LYS A 37 -15.96 11.26 -5.08
CA LYS A 37 -17.20 11.70 -5.73
C LYS A 37 -16.94 12.89 -6.67
N GLY A 38 -17.42 12.82 -7.90
CA GLY A 38 -17.27 13.88 -8.92
C GLY A 38 -15.99 13.81 -9.77
N LYS A 39 -15.04 12.89 -9.51
CA LYS A 39 -13.86 12.74 -10.36
C LYS A 39 -14.08 11.75 -11.50
N SER A 40 -13.66 12.14 -12.71
CA SER A 40 -13.75 11.30 -13.91
C SER A 40 -12.71 10.19 -13.90
N LYS A 41 -13.17 8.94 -14.05
CA LYS A 41 -12.29 7.77 -14.24
C LYS A 41 -11.45 7.87 -15.52
N PHE A 42 -12.03 8.45 -16.58
CA PHE A 42 -11.31 8.63 -17.84
C PHE A 42 -10.13 9.57 -17.67
N VAL A 43 -10.35 10.74 -17.02
CA VAL A 43 -9.27 11.70 -16.76
C VAL A 43 -8.19 11.06 -15.90
N TYR A 44 -8.56 10.33 -14.85
CA TYR A 44 -7.59 9.63 -14.01
C TYR A 44 -6.74 8.62 -14.78
N LEU A 45 -7.37 7.79 -15.62
CA LEU A 45 -6.66 6.82 -16.46
C LEU A 45 -5.76 7.51 -17.50
N LEU A 46 -6.23 8.60 -18.11
CA LEU A 46 -5.44 9.40 -19.04
C LEU A 46 -4.22 10.02 -18.33
N SER A 47 -4.39 10.54 -17.11
CA SER A 47 -3.27 11.04 -16.30
C SER A 47 -2.26 9.94 -16.01
N LEU A 48 -2.71 8.74 -15.60
CA LEU A 48 -1.81 7.61 -15.38
C LEU A 48 -1.08 7.19 -16.66
N LEU A 49 -1.77 7.18 -17.81
CA LEU A 49 -1.15 6.89 -19.11
C LEU A 49 -0.06 7.89 -19.45
N LEU A 50 -0.30 9.19 -19.21
CA LEU A 50 0.69 10.25 -19.48
C LEU A 50 1.88 10.19 -18.52
N ILE A 51 1.63 9.92 -17.23
CA ILE A 51 2.68 9.86 -16.20
C ILE A 51 3.57 8.62 -16.38
N MET A 52 2.96 7.45 -16.61
CA MET A 52 3.68 6.18 -16.72
C MET A 52 4.21 5.94 -18.14
N GLY A 53 3.65 6.60 -19.15
CA GLY A 53 3.87 6.28 -20.55
C GLY A 53 3.09 5.03 -21.01
N PRO A 54 2.87 4.87 -22.32
CA PRO A 54 2.01 3.81 -22.86
C PRO A 54 2.43 2.40 -22.45
N TRP A 55 3.71 2.06 -22.60
CA TRP A 55 4.22 0.72 -22.33
C TRP A 55 3.95 0.27 -20.88
N HIS A 56 4.36 1.07 -19.89
CA HIS A 56 4.18 0.74 -18.48
C HIS A 56 2.71 0.78 -18.05
N PHE A 57 1.92 1.70 -18.61
CA PHE A 57 0.49 1.78 -18.34
C PHE A 57 -0.23 0.50 -18.77
N PHE A 58 -0.01 0.05 -20.02
CA PHE A 58 -0.65 -1.16 -20.53
C PHE A 58 -0.14 -2.42 -19.84
N ARG A 59 1.17 -2.52 -19.57
CA ARG A 59 1.75 -3.63 -18.79
C ARG A 59 1.12 -3.72 -17.39
N SER A 60 1.06 -2.60 -16.67
CA SER A 60 0.48 -2.55 -15.31
C SER A 60 -1.02 -2.86 -15.32
N SER A 61 -1.74 -2.36 -16.33
CA SER A 61 -3.16 -2.65 -16.54
C SER A 61 -3.38 -4.14 -16.79
N PHE A 62 -2.58 -4.75 -17.67
CA PHE A 62 -2.62 -6.18 -17.94
C PHE A 62 -2.35 -7.01 -16.67
N LEU A 63 -1.28 -6.70 -15.93
CA LEU A 63 -0.96 -7.41 -14.68
C LEU A 63 -2.10 -7.32 -13.66
N THR A 64 -2.70 -6.15 -13.50
CA THR A 64 -3.84 -5.95 -12.59
C THR A 64 -5.08 -6.74 -13.03
N LEU A 65 -5.41 -6.72 -14.32
CA LEU A 65 -6.54 -7.47 -14.86
C LEU A 65 -6.31 -8.98 -14.77
N PHE A 66 -5.10 -9.44 -15.07
CA PHE A 66 -4.71 -10.84 -14.98
C PHE A 66 -4.73 -11.35 -13.54
N HIS A 67 -4.30 -10.53 -12.57
CA HIS A 67 -4.45 -10.82 -11.14
C HIS A 67 -5.92 -10.99 -10.73
N LYS A 68 -6.80 -10.06 -11.13
CA LYS A 68 -8.24 -10.16 -10.87
C LYS A 68 -8.85 -11.40 -11.53
N PHE A 69 -8.42 -11.73 -12.75
CA PHE A 69 -8.84 -12.93 -13.45
C PHE A 69 -8.41 -14.20 -12.71
N LYS A 70 -7.14 -14.32 -12.33
CA LYS A 70 -6.63 -15.44 -11.50
C LYS A 70 -7.38 -15.56 -10.17
N LYS A 71 -7.61 -14.46 -9.46
CA LYS A 71 -8.42 -14.42 -8.23
C LYS A 71 -9.86 -14.90 -8.46
N LYS A 72 -10.43 -14.69 -9.65
CA LYS A 72 -11.75 -15.23 -9.99
C LYS A 72 -11.68 -16.73 -10.27
N LEU A 73 -10.64 -17.20 -10.99
CA LEU A 73 -10.43 -18.62 -11.29
C LEU A 73 -10.12 -19.45 -10.03
N SER A 74 -9.42 -18.89 -9.04
CA SER A 74 -9.10 -19.59 -7.79
C SER A 74 -10.35 -20.01 -7.01
N LYS A 75 -11.44 -19.24 -7.10
CA LYS A 75 -12.75 -19.61 -6.52
C LYS A 75 -13.30 -20.93 -7.08
N TYR A 76 -12.94 -21.26 -8.31
CA TYR A 76 -13.30 -22.52 -8.97
C TYR A 76 -12.18 -23.58 -8.87
N LYS A 77 -11.16 -23.36 -8.03
CA LYS A 77 -10.00 -24.24 -7.85
C LYS A 77 -9.19 -24.50 -9.12
N LEU A 78 -9.31 -23.65 -10.14
CA LEU A 78 -8.59 -23.78 -11.42
C LEU A 78 -7.14 -23.28 -11.34
N CYS A 79 -6.83 -22.43 -10.37
CA CYS A 79 -5.47 -22.00 -10.08
C CYS A 79 -5.32 -21.65 -8.59
N LYS A 80 -4.07 -21.49 -8.13
CA LYS A 80 -3.80 -20.94 -6.80
C LYS A 80 -4.31 -19.51 -6.70
N ASP A 81 -4.83 -19.14 -5.55
CA ASP A 81 -5.24 -17.78 -5.26
C ASP A 81 -4.01 -16.86 -5.20
N PRO A 82 -3.92 -15.82 -6.05
CA PRO A 82 -2.72 -14.98 -6.14
C PRO A 82 -2.67 -13.88 -5.06
N THR A 83 -3.69 -13.76 -4.21
CA THR A 83 -3.82 -12.65 -3.25
C THR A 83 -2.81 -12.74 -2.11
N ILE A 84 -2.48 -11.58 -1.51
CA ILE A 84 -1.65 -11.55 -0.30
C ILE A 84 -2.34 -12.25 0.88
N LYS A 85 -3.68 -12.25 0.87
CA LYS A 85 -4.52 -12.98 1.82
C LYS A 85 -4.25 -14.47 1.77
N ALA A 86 -4.38 -15.09 0.59
CA ALA A 86 -4.11 -16.51 0.42
C ALA A 86 -2.65 -16.87 0.73
N TYR A 87 -1.72 -15.96 0.45
CA TYR A 87 -0.33 -16.13 0.85
C TYR A 87 -0.18 -16.19 2.38
N ALA A 88 -0.76 -15.25 3.12
CA ALA A 88 -0.75 -15.23 4.58
C ALA A 88 -1.42 -16.48 5.18
N GLU A 89 -2.56 -16.90 4.65
CA GLU A 89 -3.25 -18.14 5.07
C GLU A 89 -2.36 -19.38 4.87
N SER A 90 -1.60 -19.43 3.77
CA SER A 90 -0.65 -20.53 3.52
C SER A 90 0.51 -20.59 4.52
N LYS A 91 0.75 -19.50 5.25
CA LYS A 91 1.73 -19.39 6.35
C LYS A 91 1.10 -19.56 7.73
N GLY A 92 -0.19 -19.91 7.80
CA GLY A 92 -0.92 -20.06 9.06
C GLY A 92 -1.35 -18.74 9.70
N ILE A 93 -1.23 -17.61 9.00
CA ILE A 93 -1.61 -16.29 9.53
C ILE A 93 -3.12 -16.08 9.31
N PRO A 94 -3.90 -15.79 10.37
CA PRO A 94 -5.32 -15.46 10.25
C PRO A 94 -5.53 -14.22 9.38
N THR A 95 -6.55 -14.25 8.51
CA THR A 95 -6.86 -13.11 7.65
C THR A 95 -8.29 -12.63 7.81
N LEU A 96 -8.49 -11.32 7.62
CA LEU A 96 -9.80 -10.68 7.71
C LEU A 96 -10.03 -9.73 6.54
N GLU A 97 -11.18 -9.84 5.88
CA GLU A 97 -11.64 -8.83 4.94
C GLU A 97 -12.51 -7.80 5.68
N ILE A 98 -12.14 -6.53 5.57
CA ILE A 98 -12.84 -5.43 6.25
C ILE A 98 -13.36 -4.44 5.23
N THR A 99 -14.48 -3.79 5.50
CA THR A 99 -14.98 -2.70 4.63
C THR A 99 -14.12 -1.44 4.78
N THR A 100 -13.76 -1.11 6.02
CA THR A 100 -12.92 0.03 6.37
C THR A 100 -12.15 -0.26 7.67
N PRO A 101 -10.90 0.20 7.79
CA PRO A 101 -10.15 0.11 9.04
C PRO A 101 -10.81 0.90 10.18
N ASN A 102 -11.69 1.86 9.88
CA ASN A 102 -12.32 2.69 10.91
C ASN A 102 -13.62 2.10 11.48
N SER A 103 -14.01 0.88 11.08
CA SER A 103 -15.26 0.28 11.55
C SER A 103 -15.16 -0.11 13.02
N LYS A 104 -16.24 0.11 13.79
CA LYS A 104 -16.28 -0.23 15.22
C LYS A 104 -15.97 -1.72 15.45
N LYS A 105 -16.62 -2.61 14.68
CA LYS A 105 -16.41 -4.06 14.73
C LYS A 105 -14.94 -4.46 14.55
N PHE A 106 -14.23 -3.79 13.63
CA PHE A 106 -12.81 -4.10 13.41
C PHE A 106 -11.94 -3.59 14.56
N ARG A 107 -12.21 -2.40 15.09
CA ARG A 107 -11.50 -1.89 16.27
C ARG A 107 -11.68 -2.78 17.50
N GLU A 108 -12.91 -3.17 17.79
CA GLU A 108 -13.22 -4.10 18.90
C GLU A 108 -12.46 -5.42 18.74
N HIS A 109 -12.30 -5.92 17.51
CA HIS A 109 -11.48 -7.10 17.25
C HIS A 109 -9.99 -6.84 17.50
N LEU A 110 -9.43 -5.72 17.03
CA LEU A 110 -8.03 -5.38 17.25
C LEU A 110 -7.69 -5.21 18.73
N GLU A 111 -8.61 -4.65 19.52
CA GLU A 111 -8.47 -4.49 20.98
C GLU A 111 -8.31 -5.85 21.71
N THR A 112 -8.79 -6.96 21.12
CA THR A 112 -8.61 -8.30 21.70
C THR A 112 -7.23 -8.91 21.43
N LEU A 113 -6.42 -8.32 20.54
CA LEU A 113 -5.19 -8.95 20.02
C LEU A 113 -3.91 -8.47 20.72
N ASN A 114 -3.98 -7.57 21.72
CA ASN A 114 -2.82 -7.01 22.44
C ASN A 114 -1.66 -6.63 21.51
N LEU A 115 -1.95 -5.80 20.51
CA LEU A 115 -1.02 -5.48 19.43
C LEU A 115 0.10 -4.55 19.91
N ASP A 116 1.34 -4.83 19.52
CA ASP A 116 2.44 -3.90 19.69
C ASP A 116 2.47 -2.85 18.58
N VAL A 117 2.36 -3.31 17.33
CA VAL A 117 2.50 -2.48 16.12
C VAL A 117 1.46 -2.89 15.10
N ILE A 118 0.95 -1.92 14.35
CA ILE A 118 0.20 -2.16 13.11
C ILE A 118 1.00 -1.60 11.93
N ILE A 119 1.26 -2.40 10.90
CA ILE A 119 1.83 -1.91 9.64
C ILE A 119 0.69 -1.65 8.66
N ASN A 120 0.37 -0.39 8.42
CA ASN A 120 -0.64 0.00 7.45
C ASN A 120 0.02 0.26 6.09
N GLN A 121 -0.50 -0.35 5.03
CA GLN A 121 -0.15 -0.02 3.64
C GLN A 121 -1.40 0.26 2.79
N SER A 122 -2.51 0.62 3.43
CA SER A 122 -3.76 0.96 2.76
C SER A 122 -3.89 2.46 2.51
N GLN A 123 -4.69 2.85 1.51
CA GLN A 123 -4.95 4.25 1.17
C GLN A 123 -6.03 4.91 2.05
N ASN A 124 -6.52 4.21 3.08
CA ASN A 124 -7.54 4.72 3.97
C ASN A 124 -6.92 5.66 4.99
N ILE A 125 -7.61 6.77 5.26
CA ILE A 125 -7.30 7.60 6.43
C ILE A 125 -7.65 6.78 7.67
N ILE A 126 -6.69 6.61 8.57
CA ILE A 126 -6.87 5.91 9.84
C ILE A 126 -7.29 6.93 10.89
N LYS A 127 -8.40 6.67 11.58
CA LYS A 127 -8.89 7.55 12.65
C LYS A 127 -8.14 7.31 13.96
N LYS A 128 -8.10 8.35 14.79
CA LYS A 128 -7.48 8.37 16.12
C LYS A 128 -7.77 7.12 16.95
N ASP A 129 -9.03 6.69 17.00
CA ASP A 129 -9.44 5.52 17.76
C ASP A 129 -8.66 4.25 17.39
N LEU A 130 -8.26 4.06 16.12
CA LEU A 130 -7.44 2.92 15.72
C LEU A 130 -5.96 3.17 15.97
N LEU A 131 -5.49 4.41 15.80
CA LEU A 131 -4.08 4.79 16.02
C LEU A 131 -3.61 4.51 17.45
N GLN A 132 -4.54 4.53 18.41
CA GLN A 132 -4.27 4.32 19.84
C GLN A 132 -4.33 2.86 20.29
N ILE A 133 -4.78 1.93 19.42
CA ILE A 133 -4.92 0.51 19.78
C ILE A 133 -3.55 -0.17 19.99
N PRO A 134 -2.60 -0.11 19.03
CA PRO A 134 -1.30 -0.75 19.23
C PRO A 134 -0.47 -0.02 20.30
N ARG A 135 0.23 -0.78 21.15
CA ARG A 135 1.04 -0.25 22.26
C ARG A 135 2.11 0.74 21.80
N ILE A 136 2.74 0.50 20.67
CA ILE A 136 3.82 1.33 20.11
C ILE A 136 3.28 2.29 19.06
N GLY A 137 2.44 1.80 18.15
CA GLY A 137 1.78 2.66 17.16
C GLY A 137 1.51 1.99 15.83
N VAL A 138 1.07 2.82 14.87
CA VAL A 138 0.80 2.41 13.49
C VAL A 138 1.93 2.94 12.61
N LEU A 139 2.54 2.05 11.83
CA LEU A 139 3.61 2.38 10.89
C LEU A 139 3.09 2.44 9.47
N TYR A 140 3.70 3.29 8.65
CA TYR A 140 3.43 3.37 7.21
C TYR A 140 4.73 3.54 6.42
N ARG A 141 4.81 2.88 5.26
CA ARG A 141 5.89 3.08 4.30
C ARG A 141 5.47 4.13 3.26
N HIS A 142 6.16 5.25 3.26
CA HIS A 142 5.99 6.34 2.31
C HIS A 142 7.13 6.38 1.27
N ASN A 143 6.80 6.66 0.01
CA ASN A 143 7.75 6.56 -1.11
C ASN A 143 8.52 7.87 -1.39
N ALA A 144 8.89 8.59 -0.32
CA ALA A 144 9.75 9.78 -0.36
C ALA A 144 10.59 9.90 0.90
N LEU A 145 11.56 10.82 0.88
CA LEU A 145 12.19 11.38 2.07
C LEU A 145 11.26 12.43 2.71
N LEU A 146 10.47 12.01 3.70
CA LEU A 146 9.72 12.93 4.57
C LEU A 146 10.65 13.94 5.27
N PRO A 147 10.18 15.18 5.53
CA PRO A 147 8.83 15.69 5.30
C PRO A 147 8.55 16.14 3.86
N LYS A 148 9.47 15.92 2.91
CA LYS A 148 9.28 16.31 1.51
C LYS A 148 8.31 15.36 0.80
N ASN A 149 7.54 15.90 -0.14
CA ASN A 149 6.62 15.14 -1.00
C ASN A 149 5.61 14.25 -0.22
N ARG A 150 5.04 14.78 0.87
CA ARG A 150 3.88 14.17 1.57
C ARG A 150 2.70 13.95 0.61
N GLY A 151 1.86 12.97 0.92
CA GLY A 151 0.62 12.70 0.20
C GLY A 151 0.79 11.65 -0.90
N ARG A 152 0.12 11.86 -2.03
CA ARG A 152 0.00 10.84 -3.09
C ARG A 152 0.81 11.21 -4.32
N LEU A 153 1.09 10.20 -5.17
CA LEU A 153 1.87 10.34 -6.40
C LEU A 153 3.27 10.93 -6.16
N THR A 154 3.90 10.56 -5.05
CA THR A 154 5.21 11.11 -4.68
C THR A 154 6.30 10.97 -5.75
N PRO A 155 6.47 9.83 -6.45
CA PRO A 155 7.47 9.73 -7.51
C PRO A 155 7.25 10.74 -8.65
N PHE A 156 6.00 11.12 -8.92
CA PHE A 156 5.69 12.18 -9.87
C PHE A 156 6.17 13.54 -9.36
N TRP A 157 5.89 13.88 -8.11
CA TRP A 157 6.29 15.16 -7.52
C TRP A 157 7.81 15.30 -7.39
N VAL A 158 8.51 14.21 -7.06
CA VAL A 158 9.98 14.15 -7.06
C VAL A 158 10.54 14.59 -8.42
N LEU A 159 10.02 14.01 -9.50
CA LEU A 159 10.46 14.33 -10.86
C LEU A 159 10.02 15.73 -11.30
N TYR A 160 8.77 16.09 -11.03
CA TYR A 160 8.21 17.40 -11.37
C TYR A 160 8.99 18.54 -10.74
N ASN A 161 9.39 18.39 -9.48
CA ASN A 161 10.19 19.37 -8.75
C ASN A 161 11.69 19.35 -9.13
N GLY A 162 12.12 18.39 -9.95
CA GLY A 162 13.52 18.25 -10.35
C GLY A 162 14.43 17.78 -9.20
N ASP A 163 13.87 17.08 -8.21
CA ASP A 163 14.61 16.58 -7.05
C ASP A 163 15.76 15.66 -7.48
N LYS A 164 16.96 15.86 -6.91
CA LYS A 164 18.15 15.06 -7.23
C LYS A 164 18.33 13.84 -6.32
N GLU A 165 17.61 13.82 -5.21
CA GLU A 165 17.60 12.73 -4.24
C GLU A 165 16.16 12.54 -3.76
N THR A 166 15.76 11.29 -3.58
CA THR A 166 14.53 10.89 -2.91
C THR A 166 14.80 9.59 -2.15
N GLY A 167 13.77 8.89 -1.72
CA GLY A 167 13.93 7.69 -0.92
C GLY A 167 12.62 7.10 -0.46
N VAL A 168 12.71 6.24 0.54
CA VAL A 168 11.59 5.63 1.25
C VAL A 168 11.69 6.01 2.71
N SER A 169 10.57 6.38 3.33
CA SER A 169 10.46 6.60 4.77
C SER A 169 9.54 5.56 5.39
N ILE A 170 9.94 4.99 6.52
CA ILE A 170 9.02 4.37 7.46
C ILE A 170 8.80 5.36 8.59
N HIS A 171 7.54 5.68 8.87
CA HIS A 171 7.16 6.67 9.87
C HIS A 171 5.92 6.24 10.64
N PHE A 172 5.69 6.87 11.78
CA PHE A 172 4.44 6.73 12.53
C PHE A 172 3.29 7.43 11.80
N VAL A 173 2.11 6.80 11.83
CA VAL A 173 0.87 7.38 11.32
C VAL A 173 0.22 8.19 12.43
N GLU A 174 -0.12 9.44 12.09
CA GLU A 174 -0.85 10.36 12.95
C GLU A 174 -2.12 10.87 12.24
N GLU A 175 -2.85 11.79 12.87
CA GLU A 175 -4.04 12.41 12.26
C GLU A 175 -3.69 13.22 10.99
N GLY A 176 -2.49 13.78 10.93
CA GLY A 176 -1.98 14.49 9.75
C GLY A 176 -1.52 13.55 8.63
N ILE A 177 -1.52 14.05 7.40
CA ILE A 177 -1.07 13.29 6.22
C ILE A 177 0.46 13.21 6.23
N ASP A 178 0.98 12.01 6.40
CA ASP A 178 2.42 11.68 6.39
C ASP A 178 3.24 12.64 7.28
N SER A 179 2.70 12.96 8.46
CA SER A 179 3.24 13.97 9.38
C SER A 179 3.97 13.40 10.59
N GLY A 180 3.74 12.14 10.93
CA GLY A 180 4.30 11.55 12.15
C GLY A 180 5.79 11.30 12.08
N ASP A 181 6.36 10.99 13.24
CA ASP A 181 7.80 10.84 13.42
C ASP A 181 8.40 9.76 12.52
N ILE A 182 9.53 10.11 11.91
CA ILE A 182 10.28 9.24 10.99
C ILE A 182 11.09 8.25 11.82
N ILE A 183 10.95 6.96 11.51
CA ILE A 183 11.70 5.88 12.17
C ILE A 183 13.00 5.60 11.40
N VAL A 184 12.87 5.41 10.09
CA VAL A 184 14.01 5.15 9.22
C VAL A 184 13.74 5.69 7.83
N GLN A 185 14.82 6.15 7.19
CA GLN A 185 14.82 6.59 5.81
C GLN A 185 15.98 5.95 5.06
N GLU A 186 15.68 5.52 3.84
CA GLU A 186 16.68 5.10 2.88
C GLU A 186 16.61 6.00 1.66
N LYS A 187 17.76 6.54 1.26
CA LYS A 187 17.85 7.55 0.20
C LYS A 187 18.52 6.99 -1.05
N PHE A 188 18.10 7.48 -2.20
CA PHE A 188 18.71 7.19 -3.49
C PHE A 188 18.71 8.39 -4.44
N ASN A 189 19.65 8.39 -5.37
CA ASN A 189 19.79 9.45 -6.36
C ASN A 189 18.75 9.33 -7.48
N VAL A 190 18.18 10.48 -7.85
CA VAL A 190 17.35 10.65 -9.04
C VAL A 190 18.25 11.16 -10.16
N LEU A 191 18.50 10.30 -11.13
CA LEU A 191 19.46 10.52 -12.20
C LEU A 191 18.82 11.24 -13.39
N PRO A 192 19.62 11.97 -14.19
CA PRO A 192 19.16 12.43 -15.50
C PRO A 192 18.63 11.24 -16.32
N GLY A 193 17.40 11.36 -16.83
CA GLY A 193 16.73 10.29 -17.59
C GLY A 193 15.83 9.36 -16.77
N ASP A 194 15.83 9.49 -15.43
CA ASP A 194 14.80 8.83 -14.62
C ASP A 194 13.40 9.31 -15.01
N ASN A 195 12.46 8.37 -15.05
CA ASN A 195 11.04 8.63 -15.25
C ASN A 195 10.25 8.04 -14.08
N PHE A 196 8.93 8.24 -14.09
CA PHE A 196 8.07 7.80 -13.00
C PHE A 196 8.27 6.32 -12.64
N ASN A 197 8.42 5.46 -13.66
CA ASN A 197 8.52 4.02 -13.44
C ASN A 197 9.91 3.61 -12.93
N THR A 198 10.99 4.26 -13.39
CA THR A 198 12.34 3.94 -12.89
C THR A 198 12.51 4.39 -11.45
N VAL A 199 11.93 5.54 -11.07
CA VAL A 199 11.90 5.99 -9.66
C VAL A 199 11.07 5.05 -8.79
N VAL A 200 9.91 4.57 -9.26
CA VAL A 200 9.08 3.59 -8.51
C VAL A 200 9.77 2.24 -8.34
N SER A 201 10.68 1.88 -9.26
CA SER A 201 11.37 0.59 -9.23
C SER A 201 12.62 0.58 -8.34
N LYS A 202 13.16 1.75 -8.02
CA LYS A 202 14.25 1.92 -7.05
C LYS A 202 13.67 1.85 -5.64
#